data_AF-A0A939T5A2-F1
#
_entry.id   AF-A0A939T5A2-F1
#
_cell.length_a   1.000
_cell.length_b   1.000
_cell.length_c   1.000
_cell.angle_alpha   90.00
_cell.angle_beta   90.00
_cell.angle_gamma   90.00
#
_symmetry.space_group_name_H-M   'P 1'
#
loop_
_entity.id
_entity.type
_entity.pdbx_description
1 polymer ?
#
loop_
_entity_poly.entity_id
_entity_poly.type
_entity_poly.pdbx_seq_one_letter_code
_entity_poly.pdbx_strand_id
1 'polypeptide(L)'
;MPDDEEKAIEIGEALAGMRLVPLPTGWTALAAVVLVKCLDEEGRASWAFRTTDGLNDEELLGALVVRTDLLRRELLDAYEGEDDD
;
A
#
# COMPACT_ATOMS: atom_id res chain seq x y z
N MET A 1 -21.21 9.03 -20.24
CA MET A 1 -19.88 8.87 -20.85
C MET A 1 -18.99 8.39 -19.74
N PRO A 2 -18.16 7.36 -19.91
CA PRO A 2 -17.11 7.13 -18.92
C PRO A 2 -16.19 8.34 -19.00
N ASP A 3 -16.07 9.09 -17.90
CA ASP A 3 -15.11 10.17 -17.76
C ASP A 3 -13.71 9.64 -18.10
N ASP A 4 -12.91 10.50 -18.71
CA ASP A 4 -11.60 10.25 -19.32
C ASP A 4 -10.82 9.10 -18.67
N GLU A 5 -10.32 8.15 -19.49
CA GLU A 5 -9.30 7.20 -19.08
C GLU A 5 -8.11 7.98 -18.50
N GLU A 6 -8.08 8.15 -17.17
CA GLU A 6 -6.95 8.74 -16.46
C GLU A 6 -5.72 7.89 -16.78
N LYS A 7 -4.89 8.42 -17.67
CA LYS A 7 -3.69 7.74 -18.14
C LYS A 7 -2.80 7.44 -16.94
N ALA A 8 -2.49 6.16 -16.72
CA ALA A 8 -1.56 5.75 -15.69
C ALA A 8 -0.20 6.45 -15.88
N ILE A 9 0.32 6.99 -14.78
CA ILE A 9 1.65 7.61 -14.71
C ILE A 9 2.55 6.79 -13.78
N GLU A 10 3.85 7.02 -13.84
CA GLU A 10 4.82 6.33 -12.99
C GLU A 10 4.55 6.58 -11.51
N ILE A 11 4.71 5.55 -10.67
CA ILE A 11 4.41 5.65 -9.23
C ILE A 11 5.20 6.76 -8.53
N GLY A 12 6.45 6.99 -8.97
CA GLY A 12 7.29 8.07 -8.43
C GLY A 12 6.82 9.48 -8.81
N GLU A 13 6.11 9.61 -9.93
CA GLU A 13 5.47 10.86 -10.35
C GLU A 13 4.13 11.06 -9.63
N ALA A 14 3.31 9.99 -9.54
CA ALA A 14 2.03 10.01 -8.83
C ALA A 14 2.18 10.34 -7.33
N LEU A 15 3.26 9.86 -6.70
CA LEU A 15 3.52 10.01 -5.25
C LEU A 15 4.79 10.82 -5.00
N ALA A 16 4.95 11.92 -5.74
CA ALA A 16 6.12 12.78 -5.67
C ALA A 16 6.47 13.18 -4.22
N GLY A 17 7.75 13.01 -3.86
CA GLY A 17 8.27 13.36 -2.53
C GLY A 17 8.21 12.22 -1.50
N MET A 18 7.53 11.11 -1.80
CA MET A 18 7.59 9.90 -0.98
C MET A 18 8.88 9.11 -1.26
N ARG A 19 9.36 8.37 -0.24
CA ARG A 19 10.54 7.51 -0.35
C ARG A 19 10.17 6.10 0.09
N LEU A 20 10.66 5.11 -0.65
CA LEU A 20 10.49 3.69 -0.35
C LEU A 20 11.87 3.02 -0.23
N VAL A 21 11.94 1.97 0.56
CA VAL A 21 13.13 1.10 0.61
C VAL A 21 13.21 0.33 -0.72
N PRO A 22 14.40 0.23 -1.35
CA PRO A 22 14.54 -0.46 -2.62
C PRO A 22 14.24 -1.95 -2.50
N LEU A 23 13.82 -2.55 -3.62
CA LEU A 23 13.68 -4.01 -3.72
C LEU A 23 15.04 -4.70 -3.58
N PRO A 24 15.05 -5.98 -3.18
CA PRO A 24 16.27 -6.79 -3.18
C PRO A 24 16.97 -6.80 -4.54
N THR A 25 18.30 -6.87 -4.53
CA THR A 25 19.11 -6.87 -5.77
C THR A 25 18.69 -8.00 -6.71
N GLY A 26 18.46 -7.67 -7.98
CA GLY A 26 18.07 -8.62 -9.03
C GLY A 26 16.58 -8.91 -9.13
N TRP A 27 15.75 -8.33 -8.24
CA TRP A 27 14.29 -8.48 -8.33
C TRP A 27 13.71 -7.45 -9.29
N THR A 28 12.68 -7.86 -10.03
CA THR A 28 11.91 -6.98 -10.92
C THR A 28 10.48 -6.90 -10.41
N ALA A 29 9.97 -5.68 -10.22
CA ALA A 29 8.58 -5.48 -9.83
C ALA A 29 7.65 -5.87 -10.99
N LEU A 30 6.57 -6.59 -10.68
CA LEU A 30 5.56 -6.99 -11.66
C LEU A 30 4.25 -6.24 -11.46
N ALA A 31 3.80 -6.14 -10.22
CA ALA A 31 2.60 -5.41 -9.84
C ALA A 31 2.72 -4.92 -8.38
N ALA A 32 1.88 -3.95 -8.00
CA ALA A 32 1.83 -3.40 -6.66
C ALA A 32 0.40 -2.99 -6.27
N VAL A 33 0.09 -3.17 -4.98
CA VAL A 33 -1.04 -2.54 -4.31
C VAL A 33 -0.51 -1.38 -3.47
N VAL A 34 -1.15 -0.22 -3.57
CA VAL A 34 -0.67 1.01 -2.96
C VAL A 34 -1.79 1.64 -2.14
N LEU A 35 -1.53 1.79 -0.84
CA LEU A 35 -2.39 2.49 0.11
C LEU A 35 -1.68 3.76 0.55
N VAL A 36 -2.26 4.91 0.23
CA VAL A 36 -1.65 6.22 0.48
C VAL A 36 -2.52 7.01 1.42
N LYS A 37 -1.99 7.38 2.59
CA LYS A 37 -2.65 8.32 3.49
C LYS A 37 -2.47 9.72 2.94
N CYS A 38 -3.57 10.38 2.62
CA CYS A 38 -3.59 11.73 2.04
C CYS A 38 -4.55 12.64 2.81
N LEU A 39 -4.52 13.94 2.51
CA LEU A 39 -5.54 14.86 2.94
C LEU A 39 -6.62 14.95 1.85
N ASP A 40 -7.88 14.90 2.25
CA ASP A 40 -9.01 15.16 1.36
C ASP A 40 -9.17 16.68 1.08
N GLU A 41 -10.17 17.04 0.28
CA GLU A 41 -10.48 18.44 -0.07
C GLU A 41 -10.79 19.32 1.15
N GLU A 42 -11.17 18.72 2.27
CA GLU A 42 -11.46 19.40 3.52
C GLU A 42 -10.26 19.41 4.48
N GLY A 43 -9.10 18.89 4.05
CA GLY A 43 -7.89 18.80 4.86
C GLY A 43 -7.92 17.70 5.93
N ARG A 44 -8.84 16.73 5.81
CA ARG A 44 -8.92 15.58 6.73
C ARG A 44 -8.10 14.42 6.23
N ALA A 45 -7.52 13.67 7.14
CA ALA A 45 -6.77 12.47 6.81
C ALA A 45 -7.72 11.39 6.23
N SER A 46 -7.44 10.96 5.01
CA SER A 46 -8.14 9.90 4.28
C SER A 46 -7.13 8.94 3.64
N TRP A 47 -7.63 7.87 3.03
CA TRP A 47 -6.82 6.86 2.35
C TRP A 47 -7.22 6.72 0.89
N ALA A 48 -6.25 6.85 -0.01
CA ALA A 48 -6.39 6.51 -1.41
C ALA A 48 -5.87 5.09 -1.66
N PHE A 49 -6.68 4.28 -2.34
CA PHE A 49 -6.32 2.95 -2.80
C PHE A 49 -6.02 2.98 -4.30
N ARG A 50 -4.88 2.41 -4.70
CA ARG A 50 -4.47 2.25 -6.10
C ARG A 50 -3.82 0.89 -6.30
N THR A 51 -3.93 0.37 -7.51
CA THR A 51 -3.22 -0.84 -7.95
C THR A 51 -2.55 -0.55 -9.28
N THR A 52 -1.39 -1.16 -9.52
CA THR A 52 -0.87 -1.29 -10.88
C THR A 52 -1.59 -2.43 -11.59
N ASP A 53 -1.47 -2.51 -12.91
CA ASP A 53 -1.91 -3.68 -13.65
C ASP A 53 -1.17 -4.95 -13.21
N GLY A 54 -1.78 -6.11 -13.45
CA GLY A 54 -1.13 -7.41 -13.29
C GLY A 54 -1.41 -8.17 -12.00
N LEU A 55 -2.21 -7.62 -11.07
CA LEU A 55 -2.76 -8.36 -9.92
C LEU A 55 -4.19 -8.82 -10.23
N ASN A 56 -4.46 -10.11 -10.05
CA ASN A 56 -5.85 -10.58 -10.00
C ASN A 56 -6.46 -10.42 -8.60
N ASP A 57 -7.78 -10.59 -8.50
CA ASP A 57 -8.55 -10.39 -7.27
C ASP A 57 -8.09 -11.33 -6.15
N GLU A 58 -7.74 -12.57 -6.48
CA GLU A 58 -7.25 -13.57 -5.52
C GLU A 58 -5.87 -13.21 -4.97
N GLU A 59 -4.94 -12.77 -5.81
CA GLU A 59 -3.61 -12.29 -5.42
C GLU A 59 -3.72 -11.04 -4.54
N LEU A 60 -4.57 -10.10 -4.92
CA LEU A 60 -4.82 -8.88 -4.14
C LEU A 60 -5.40 -9.21 -2.76
N LEU A 61 -6.45 -10.02 -2.71
CA LEU A 61 -7.07 -10.43 -1.44
C LEU A 61 -6.08 -11.19 -0.57
N GLY A 62 -5.34 -12.13 -1.16
CA GLY A 62 -4.32 -12.90 -0.45
C GLY A 62 -3.24 -12.01 0.18
N ALA A 63 -2.71 -11.05 -0.59
CA ALA A 63 -1.69 -10.12 -0.11
C ALA A 63 -2.20 -9.27 1.08
N LEU A 64 -3.43 -8.75 0.99
CA LEU A 64 -4.01 -7.93 2.05
C LEU A 64 -4.29 -8.74 3.32
N VAL A 65 -4.78 -9.98 3.18
CA VAL A 65 -5.04 -10.87 4.32
C VAL A 65 -3.75 -11.22 5.05
N VAL A 66 -2.69 -11.61 4.33
CA VAL A 66 -1.39 -11.92 4.93
C VAL A 66 -0.81 -10.70 5.65
N ARG A 67 -0.84 -9.51 5.03
CA ARG A 67 -0.30 -8.31 5.68
C ARG A 67 -1.10 -7.92 6.92
N THR A 68 -2.43 -8.09 6.89
CA THR A 68 -3.30 -7.83 8.05
C THR A 68 -2.98 -8.78 9.20
N ASP A 69 -2.81 -10.08 8.94
CA ASP A 69 -2.45 -11.06 9.97
C ASP A 69 -1.07 -10.81 10.57
N LEU A 70 -0.07 -10.50 9.74
CA LEU A 70 1.27 -10.15 10.21
C LEU A 70 1.26 -8.89 11.09
N LEU A 71 0.58 -7.82 10.65
CA LEU A 71 0.46 -6.60 11.44
C LEU A 71 -0.27 -6.85 12.76
N ARG A 72 -1.32 -7.69 12.76
CA ARG A 72 -2.04 -8.08 13.97
C ARG A 72 -1.12 -8.74 14.99
N ARG A 73 -0.25 -9.65 14.54
CA ARG A 73 0.74 -10.31 15.41
C ARG A 73 1.78 -9.34 15.92
N GLU A 74 2.36 -8.51 15.05
CA GLU A 74 3.32 -7.46 15.42
C GLU A 74 2.77 -6.54 16.53
N LEU A 75 1.49 -6.14 16.43
CA LEU A 75 0.84 -5.29 17.43
C LEU A 75 0.55 -6.02 18.75
N LEU A 76 0.20 -7.32 18.69
CA LEU A 76 -0.03 -8.12 19.90
C LEU A 76 1.29 -8.35 20.64
N ASP A 77 2.35 -8.74 19.93
CA ASP A 77 3.67 -8.97 20.50
C ASP A 77 4.22 -7.68 21.15
N ALA A 78 3.98 -6.52 20.53
CA ALA A 78 4.36 -5.22 21.10
C ALA A 78 3.59 -4.91 22.39
N TYR A 79 2.28 -5.20 22.42
CA TYR A 79 1.46 -5.00 23.60
C TYR A 79 1.86 -5.94 24.76
N GLU A 80 2.06 -7.23 24.49
CA GLU A 80 2.46 -8.21 25.52
C GLU A 80 3.89 -7.97 26.03
N GLY A 81 4.80 -7.47 25.17
CA GLY A 81 6.16 -7.11 25.57
C GLY A 81 6.27 -5.82 26.39
N GLU A 82 5.28 -4.93 26.31
CA GLU A 82 5.20 -3.71 27.13
C GLU A 82 4.70 -3.97 28.57
N ASP A 83 4.02 -5.10 28.81
CA ASP A 83 3.51 -5.48 30.13
C ASP A 83 4.56 -6.19 31.03
N ASP A 84 5.76 -6.49 30.50
CA ASP A 84 6.84 -7.24 31.17
C ASP A 84 8.03 -6.36 31.66
N ASP A 85 7.94 -5.03 31.57
CA ASP A 85 8.95 -4.04 32.04
C ASP A 85 8.47 -3.12 33.19
#